data_AF-A0A7K4CNL8-F1
#
_entry.id   AF-A0A7K4CNL8-F1
#
_cell.length_a   1.000
_cell.length_b   1.000
_cell.length_c   1.000
_cell.angle_alpha   90.00
_cell.angle_beta   90.00
_cell.angle_gamma   90.00
#
_symmetry.space_group_name_H-M   'P 1'
#
loop_
_entity.id
_entity.type
_entity.pdbx_description
1 polymer ?
#
loop_
_entity_poly.entity_id
_entity_poly.type
_entity_poly.pdbx_seq_one_letter_code
_entity_poly.pdbx_strand_id
1 'polypeptide(L)'
;MPEKADYKQYRGTASYQRFRVSVVCAVTLVAMYGFIELLWGLLGYYLEVDSLMLMALYANFVLTPLVIVLVVFSVVNFKKFKQKVDDGSIKDEANFTRYLPGGYISSMPVPVPVPVARDALLTPAEKKVKGLIQMYPKITMVDIAAKAGIPGDQVEDLLLKLLSSGVIKGHVDPGTGEFISGMIDTTRVKPVDDAVFDCPYCGAVMKSAPVKGTSVRCESCKNLIVVN
;
A
#
# COMPACT_ATOMS: atom_id res chain seq x y z
N MET A 1 30.92 -3.65 -7.40
CA MET A 1 30.44 -4.36 -6.18
C MET A 1 28.98 -3.99 -6.01
N PRO A 2 28.00 -4.89 -6.22
CA PRO A 2 26.60 -4.53 -6.10
C PRO A 2 26.20 -4.43 -4.63
N GLU A 3 25.63 -3.28 -4.31
CA GLU A 3 25.11 -2.85 -3.01
C GLU A 3 23.97 -3.78 -2.58
N LYS A 4 24.04 -4.31 -1.35
CA LYS A 4 23.03 -5.20 -0.77
C LYS A 4 21.74 -4.40 -0.55
N ALA A 5 20.83 -4.47 -1.52
CA ALA A 5 19.52 -3.84 -1.44
C ALA A 5 18.75 -4.38 -0.23
N ASP A 6 18.30 -3.43 0.60
CA ASP A 6 17.68 -3.62 1.90
C ASP A 6 16.27 -4.23 1.76
N TYR A 7 16.20 -5.57 1.79
CA TYR A 7 14.98 -6.35 1.57
C TYR A 7 13.99 -6.32 2.75
N LYS A 8 14.29 -5.56 3.82
CA LYS A 8 13.51 -5.58 5.08
C LYS A 8 12.24 -4.76 5.04
N GLN A 9 12.11 -3.76 4.16
CA GLN A 9 11.04 -2.76 4.29
C GLN A 9 9.71 -3.12 3.61
N TYR A 10 9.67 -4.16 2.75
CA TYR A 10 8.45 -4.57 2.04
C TYR A 10 7.56 -5.58 2.80
N ARG A 11 7.96 -6.07 3.99
CA ARG A 11 7.16 -7.06 4.74
C ARG A 11 6.17 -6.47 5.75
N GLY A 12 6.30 -5.20 6.13
CA GLY A 12 5.40 -4.54 7.09
C GLY A 12 3.96 -4.34 6.57
N THR A 13 3.78 -4.19 5.26
CA THR A 13 2.46 -3.94 4.66
C THR A 13 1.57 -5.18 4.59
N ALA A 14 2.18 -6.37 4.47
CA ALA A 14 1.44 -7.64 4.42
C ALA A 14 0.81 -8.01 5.77
N SER A 15 1.52 -7.76 6.88
CA SER A 15 0.99 -8.00 8.23
C SER A 15 -0.15 -7.03 8.57
N TYR A 16 -0.05 -5.76 8.15
CA TYR A 16 -1.11 -4.77 8.35
C TYR A 16 -2.37 -5.09 7.54
N GLN A 17 -2.21 -5.57 6.30
CA GLN A 17 -3.32 -6.01 5.44
C GLN A 17 -4.05 -7.22 6.04
N ARG A 18 -3.33 -8.24 6.51
CA ARG A 18 -3.95 -9.42 7.16
C ARG A 18 -4.71 -9.05 8.44
N PHE A 19 -4.22 -8.07 9.19
CA PHE A 19 -4.88 -7.59 10.41
C PHE A 19 -6.21 -6.87 10.10
N ARG A 20 -6.24 -6.01 9.06
CA ARG A 20 -7.47 -5.35 8.61
C ARG A 20 -8.55 -6.37 8.23
N VAL A 21 -8.17 -7.44 7.52
CA VAL A 21 -9.12 -8.49 7.14
C VAL A 21 -9.73 -9.19 8.36
N SER A 22 -8.94 -9.47 9.40
CA SER A 22 -9.45 -10.13 10.61
C SER A 22 -10.41 -9.24 11.41
N VAL A 23 -10.14 -7.94 11.53
CA VAL A 23 -11.03 -7.00 12.22
C VAL A 23 -12.33 -6.81 11.45
N VAL A 24 -12.26 -6.67 10.12
CA VAL A 24 -13.47 -6.56 9.27
C VAL A 24 -14.33 -7.82 9.39
N CYS A 25 -13.73 -9.01 9.35
CA CYS A 25 -14.45 -10.27 9.56
C CYS A 25 -15.15 -10.34 10.92
N ALA A 26 -14.47 -9.92 12.00
CA ALA A 26 -15.06 -9.93 13.34
C ALA A 26 -16.26 -8.98 13.46
N VAL A 27 -16.15 -7.77 12.90
CA VAL A 27 -17.24 -6.79 12.89
C VAL A 27 -18.43 -7.30 12.06
N THR A 28 -18.18 -7.90 10.89
CA THR A 28 -19.25 -8.47 10.06
C THR A 28 -19.96 -9.64 10.74
N LEU A 29 -19.25 -10.49 11.48
CA LEU A 29 -19.86 -11.61 12.21
C LEU A 29 -20.76 -11.11 13.35
N VAL A 30 -20.35 -10.07 14.07
CA VAL A 30 -21.18 -9.44 15.13
C VAL A 30 -22.45 -8.82 14.53
N ALA A 31 -22.32 -8.15 13.39
CA ALA A 31 -23.47 -7.58 12.68
C ALA A 31 -24.44 -8.67 12.17
N MET A 32 -23.90 -9.76 11.62
CA MET A 32 -24.72 -10.90 11.18
C MET A 32 -25.45 -11.57 12.35
N TYR A 33 -24.78 -11.74 13.50
CA TYR A 33 -25.42 -12.31 14.69
C TYR A 33 -26.58 -11.43 15.18
N GLY A 34 -26.39 -10.11 15.24
CA GLY A 34 -27.47 -9.18 15.59
C GLY A 34 -28.66 -9.23 14.63
N PHE A 35 -28.40 -9.41 13.32
CA PHE A 35 -29.45 -9.56 12.32
C PHE A 35 -30.24 -10.87 12.48
N ILE A 36 -29.56 -11.97 12.83
CA ILE A 36 -30.19 -13.26 13.09
C ILE A 36 -31.14 -13.16 14.29
N GLU A 37 -30.72 -12.58 15.42
CA GLU A 37 -31.59 -12.38 16.59
C GLU A 37 -32.83 -11.54 16.24
N LEU A 38 -32.67 -10.51 15.41
CA LEU A 38 -33.79 -9.66 14.98
C LEU A 38 -34.79 -10.43 14.11
N LEU A 39 -34.30 -11.29 13.20
CA LEU A 39 -35.15 -12.17 12.41
C LEU A 39 -35.89 -13.21 13.27
N TRP A 40 -35.23 -13.81 14.27
CA TRP A 40 -35.88 -14.74 15.19
C TRP A 40 -36.95 -14.05 16.04
N GLY A 41 -36.71 -12.82 16.48
CA GLY A 41 -37.70 -12.01 17.19
C GLY A 41 -38.95 -11.72 16.33
N LEU A 42 -38.74 -11.36 15.05
CA LEU A 42 -39.83 -11.18 14.10
C LEU A 42 -40.58 -12.49 13.81
N LEU A 43 -39.87 -13.60 13.64
CA LEU A 43 -40.48 -14.90 13.35
C LEU A 43 -41.30 -15.41 14.55
N GLY A 44 -40.79 -15.23 15.77
CA GLY A 44 -41.49 -15.57 17.01
C GLY A 44 -42.73 -14.72 17.26
N TYR A 45 -42.76 -13.47 16.78
CA TYR A 45 -43.97 -12.63 16.84
C TYR A 45 -45.10 -13.18 15.95
N TYR A 46 -44.77 -13.84 14.84
CA TYR A 46 -45.75 -14.38 13.89
C TYR A 46 -46.21 -15.81 14.20
N LEU A 47 -45.50 -16.55 15.06
CA LEU A 47 -45.80 -17.94 15.40
C LEU A 47 -46.23 -18.00 16.88
N GLU A 48 -47.54 -18.15 17.13
CA GLU A 48 -48.10 -18.44 18.46
C GLU A 48 -47.60 -19.80 18.98
N VAL A 49 -46.41 -19.83 19.58
CA VAL A 49 -45.82 -21.07 20.09
C VAL A 49 -45.09 -20.80 21.41
N ASP A 50 -45.76 -21.10 22.52
CA ASP A 50 -45.24 -20.93 23.89
C ASP A 50 -43.92 -21.68 24.16
N SER A 51 -43.62 -22.74 23.40
CA SER A 51 -42.38 -23.53 23.57
C SER A 51 -41.16 -22.90 22.87
N LEU A 52 -41.35 -22.04 21.87
CA LEU A 52 -40.26 -21.38 21.14
C LEU A 52 -39.64 -20.24 21.95
N MET A 53 -40.42 -19.52 22.76
CA MET A 53 -39.92 -18.48 23.66
C MET A 53 -38.93 -19.03 24.70
N LEU A 54 -39.19 -20.21 25.26
CA LEU A 54 -38.32 -20.79 26.29
C LEU A 54 -36.94 -21.18 25.72
N MET A 55 -36.91 -21.71 24.50
CA MET A 55 -35.66 -22.06 23.82
C MET A 55 -34.89 -20.81 23.38
N ALA A 56 -35.58 -19.75 22.95
CA ALA A 56 -34.96 -18.47 22.61
C ALA A 56 -34.37 -17.76 23.84
N LEU A 57 -35.07 -17.80 24.99
CA LEU A 57 -34.55 -17.28 26.25
C LEU A 57 -33.34 -18.06 26.73
N TYR A 58 -33.37 -19.39 26.63
CA TYR A 58 -32.23 -20.24 27.01
C TYR A 58 -31.02 -20.01 26.10
N ALA A 59 -31.22 -19.91 24.79
CA ALA A 59 -30.17 -19.61 23.83
C ALA A 59 -29.52 -18.26 24.12
N ASN A 60 -30.30 -17.20 24.34
CA ASN A 60 -29.77 -15.89 24.70
C ASN A 60 -29.04 -15.93 26.05
N PHE A 61 -29.62 -16.54 27.08
CA PHE A 61 -29.00 -16.58 28.40
C PHE A 61 -27.63 -17.31 28.41
N VAL A 62 -27.42 -18.27 27.51
CA VAL A 62 -26.17 -19.04 27.42
C VAL A 62 -25.19 -18.46 26.38
N LEU A 63 -25.67 -18.02 25.22
CA LEU A 63 -24.80 -17.56 24.13
C LEU A 63 -24.29 -16.14 24.37
N THR A 64 -25.11 -15.23 24.88
CA THR A 64 -24.71 -13.84 25.09
C THR A 64 -23.50 -13.69 26.03
N PRO A 65 -23.42 -14.34 27.21
CA PRO A 65 -22.23 -14.24 28.05
C PRO A 65 -20.99 -14.86 27.40
N LEU A 66 -21.15 -15.92 26.60
CA LEU A 66 -20.05 -16.57 25.89
C LEU A 66 -19.44 -15.64 24.83
N VAL A 67 -20.29 -14.94 24.07
CA VAL A 67 -19.86 -13.92 23.09
C VAL A 67 -19.16 -12.76 23.80
N ILE A 68 -19.69 -12.28 24.93
CA ILE A 68 -19.08 -11.19 25.71
C ILE A 68 -17.67 -11.61 26.19
N VAL A 69 -17.50 -12.83 26.71
CA VAL A 69 -16.20 -13.34 27.14
C VAL A 69 -15.20 -13.40 25.98
N LEU A 70 -15.62 -13.85 24.80
CA LEU A 70 -14.75 -13.91 23.61
C LEU A 70 -14.31 -12.52 23.13
N VAL A 71 -15.22 -11.54 23.16
CA VAL A 71 -14.91 -10.14 22.79
C VAL A 71 -13.93 -9.54 23.81
N VAL A 72 -14.19 -9.68 25.10
CA VAL A 72 -13.30 -9.15 26.16
C VAL A 72 -11.92 -9.80 26.08
N PHE A 73 -11.84 -11.12 25.88
CA PHE A 73 -10.58 -11.84 25.71
C PHE A 73 -9.79 -11.32 24.50
N SER A 74 -10.47 -11.07 23.37
CA SER A 74 -9.86 -10.52 22.16
C SER A 74 -9.30 -9.10 22.38
N VAL A 75 -10.06 -8.24 23.07
CA VAL A 75 -9.63 -6.87 23.38
C VAL A 75 -8.45 -6.83 24.36
N VAL A 76 -8.46 -7.68 25.39
CA VAL A 76 -7.35 -7.77 26.37
C VAL A 76 -6.06 -8.26 25.69
N ASN A 77 -6.15 -9.28 24.84
CA ASN A 77 -5.00 -9.76 24.08
C ASN A 77 -4.49 -8.70 23.10
N PHE A 78 -5.37 -7.92 22.48
CA PHE A 78 -4.99 -6.81 21.61
C PHE A 78 -4.23 -5.72 22.37
N LYS A 79 -4.67 -5.32 23.56
CA LYS A 79 -3.95 -4.33 24.38
C LYS A 79 -2.55 -4.81 24.75
N LYS A 80 -2.41 -6.07 25.18
CA LYS A 80 -1.10 -6.67 25.47
C LYS A 80 -0.20 -6.75 24.24
N PHE A 81 -0.78 -7.02 23.07
CA PHE A 81 -0.04 -7.03 21.81
C PHE A 81 0.47 -5.64 21.44
N LYS A 82 -0.40 -4.62 21.50
CA LYS A 82 -0.05 -3.24 21.20
C LYS A 82 1.06 -2.73 22.12
N GLN A 83 0.96 -3.00 23.42
CA GLN A 83 1.98 -2.63 24.40
C GLN A 83 3.36 -3.22 24.07
N LYS A 84 3.42 -4.51 23.67
CA LYS A 84 4.68 -5.15 23.26
C LYS A 84 5.30 -4.57 21.98
N VAL A 85 4.47 -4.04 21.08
CA VAL A 85 4.92 -3.37 19.85
C VAL A 85 5.46 -1.97 20.19
N ASP A 86 4.74 -1.21 21.00
CA ASP A 86 5.10 0.16 21.40
C ASP A 86 6.38 0.18 22.27
N ASP A 87 6.58 -0.83 23.12
CA ASP A 87 7.78 -0.98 23.96
C ASP A 87 9.05 -1.36 23.18
N GLY A 88 8.94 -1.56 21.85
CA GLY A 88 10.07 -1.95 21.01
C GLY A 88 10.71 -3.29 21.39
N SER A 89 10.00 -4.13 22.17
CA SER A 89 10.47 -5.44 22.62
C SER A 89 10.48 -6.48 21.50
N ILE A 90 9.84 -6.19 20.37
CA ILE A 90 9.86 -7.02 19.16
C ILE A 90 10.91 -6.44 18.21
N LYS A 91 12.19 -6.58 18.54
CA LYS A 91 13.29 -6.15 17.65
C LYS A 91 13.60 -7.18 16.55
N ASP A 92 13.07 -8.39 16.67
CA ASP A 92 13.32 -9.49 15.74
C ASP A 92 12.02 -10.09 15.19
N GLU A 93 11.57 -9.59 14.03
CA GLU A 93 10.44 -10.15 13.26
C GLU A 93 10.65 -11.62 12.83
N ALA A 94 11.86 -12.18 13.00
CA ALA A 94 12.15 -13.58 12.73
C ALA A 94 11.45 -14.56 13.70
N ASN A 95 10.97 -14.09 14.86
CA ASN A 95 10.33 -14.94 15.87
C ASN A 95 8.80 -14.82 15.96
N PHE A 96 8.17 -13.98 15.12
CA PHE A 96 6.71 -13.77 15.17
C PHE A 96 5.91 -15.03 14.80
N THR A 97 6.48 -15.93 13.99
CA THR A 97 5.87 -17.22 13.62
C THR A 97 5.76 -18.22 14.78
N ARG A 98 6.40 -17.98 15.95
CA ARG A 98 6.32 -18.88 17.11
C ARG A 98 5.15 -18.61 18.05
N TYR A 99 4.45 -17.49 17.92
CA TYR A 99 3.38 -17.10 18.86
C TYR A 99 1.96 -17.39 18.38
N LEU A 100 1.77 -18.06 17.23
CA LEU A 100 0.47 -18.58 16.83
C LEU A 100 0.29 -19.99 17.44
N PRO A 101 -0.68 -20.19 18.35
CA PRO A 101 -1.02 -21.53 18.85
C PRO A 101 -1.73 -22.30 17.74
N GLY A 102 -0.95 -23.05 16.96
CA GLY A 102 -1.45 -23.78 15.78
C GLY A 102 -0.34 -23.98 14.76
N GLY A 103 0.65 -24.80 15.11
CA GLY A 103 1.83 -25.10 14.29
C GLY A 103 1.53 -25.96 13.05
N TYR A 104 0.76 -25.43 12.11
CA TYR A 104 0.63 -25.96 10.76
C TYR A 104 0.94 -24.86 9.73
N ILE A 105 2.14 -24.27 9.81
CA ILE A 105 2.74 -23.69 8.61
C ILE A 105 3.30 -24.84 7.78
N SER A 106 2.40 -25.45 7.00
CA SER A 106 2.80 -26.17 5.80
C SER A 106 3.62 -25.18 4.98
N SER A 107 4.92 -25.43 4.90
CA SER A 107 5.87 -24.72 4.06
C SER A 107 5.61 -25.06 2.60
N MET A 108 4.41 -24.80 2.10
CA MET A 108 4.21 -24.71 0.67
C MET A 108 4.97 -23.45 0.24
N PRO A 109 6.03 -23.58 -0.57
CA PRO A 109 6.62 -22.40 -1.18
C PRO A 109 5.48 -21.73 -1.93
N VAL A 110 5.06 -20.55 -1.47
CA VAL A 110 4.23 -19.67 -2.30
C VAL A 110 5.05 -19.52 -3.58
N PRO A 111 4.57 -20.00 -4.74
CA PRO A 111 5.30 -19.82 -5.97
C PRO A 111 5.47 -18.31 -6.12
N VAL A 112 6.69 -17.83 -5.86
CA VAL A 112 7.07 -16.47 -6.22
C VAL A 112 6.78 -16.44 -7.70
N PRO A 113 5.87 -15.60 -8.19
CA PRO A 113 5.61 -15.53 -9.62
C PRO A 113 6.96 -15.27 -10.26
N VAL A 114 7.49 -16.30 -10.93
CA VAL A 114 8.71 -16.19 -11.70
C VAL A 114 8.45 -14.99 -12.59
N PRO A 115 9.31 -13.96 -12.63
CA PRO A 115 9.14 -12.85 -13.54
C PRO A 115 9.18 -13.43 -14.95
N VAL A 116 8.01 -13.85 -15.44
CA VAL A 116 7.81 -14.33 -16.79
C VAL A 116 8.34 -13.20 -17.65
N ALA A 117 9.30 -13.49 -18.50
CA ALA A 117 10.04 -12.51 -19.29
C ALA A 117 9.09 -11.74 -20.22
N ARG A 118 8.31 -10.80 -19.68
CA ARG A 118 7.43 -9.90 -20.44
C ARG A 118 8.25 -9.08 -21.43
N ASP A 119 9.54 -8.91 -21.14
CA ASP A 119 10.56 -8.32 -21.97
C ASP A 119 10.75 -9.01 -23.34
N ALA A 120 10.41 -10.30 -23.45
CA ALA A 120 10.56 -11.05 -24.70
C ALA A 120 9.54 -10.62 -25.78
N LEU A 121 8.36 -10.13 -25.38
CA LEU A 121 7.27 -9.79 -26.30
C LEU A 121 7.29 -8.34 -26.80
N LEU A 122 8.24 -7.52 -26.34
CA LEU A 122 8.30 -6.10 -26.72
C LEU A 122 8.74 -5.93 -28.17
N THR A 123 8.06 -5.00 -28.85
CA THR A 123 8.46 -4.55 -30.19
C THR A 123 9.83 -3.85 -30.15
N PRO A 124 10.56 -3.75 -31.28
CA PRO A 124 11.84 -3.05 -31.32
C PRO A 124 11.76 -1.58 -30.87
N ALA A 125 10.64 -0.91 -31.18
CA ALA A 125 10.37 0.46 -30.75
C ALA A 125 10.21 0.56 -29.23
N GLU A 126 9.41 -0.32 -28.64
CA GLU A 126 9.21 -0.39 -27.18
C GLU A 126 10.53 -0.65 -26.44
N LYS A 127 11.39 -1.52 -26.97
CA LYS A 127 12.72 -1.79 -26.38
C LYS A 127 13.61 -0.56 -26.38
N LYS A 128 13.60 0.25 -27.45
CA LYS A 128 14.34 1.51 -27.52
C LYS A 128 13.83 2.53 -26.50
N VAL A 129 12.51 2.74 -26.45
CA VAL A 129 11.89 3.68 -25.49
C VAL A 129 12.18 3.25 -24.05
N LYS A 130 12.03 1.95 -23.74
CA LYS A 130 12.40 1.38 -22.44
C LYS A 130 13.87 1.67 -22.09
N GLY A 131 14.79 1.45 -23.02
CA GLY A 131 16.22 1.72 -22.82
C GLY A 131 16.51 3.20 -22.54
N LEU A 132 15.86 4.11 -23.27
CA LEU A 132 15.99 5.55 -23.03
C LEU A 132 15.48 5.96 -21.65
N ILE A 133 14.34 5.45 -21.23
CA ILE A 133 13.75 5.73 -19.91
C ILE A 133 14.60 5.19 -18.76
N GLN A 134 15.31 4.07 -18.98
CA GLN A 134 16.24 3.53 -17.99
C GLN A 134 17.56 4.32 -17.93
N MET A 135 18.00 4.90 -19.04
CA MET A 135 19.21 5.72 -19.10
C MET A 135 18.99 7.14 -18.56
N TYR A 136 17.82 7.73 -18.80
CA TYR A 136 17.51 9.10 -18.42
C TYR A 136 16.45 9.10 -17.30
N PRO A 137 16.82 9.46 -16.06
CA PRO A 137 15.87 9.44 -14.94
C PRO A 137 14.70 10.41 -15.13
N LYS A 138 14.94 11.50 -15.89
CA LYS A 138 13.97 12.50 -16.30
C LYS A 138 14.19 12.81 -17.78
N ILE A 139 13.13 12.78 -18.59
CA ILE A 139 13.23 13.04 -20.03
C ILE A 139 11.92 13.61 -20.58
N THR A 140 12.01 14.57 -21.50
CA THR A 140 10.83 15.15 -22.18
C THR A 140 10.34 14.22 -23.29
N MET A 141 9.04 14.26 -23.62
CA MET A 141 8.51 13.45 -24.75
C MET A 141 9.18 13.79 -26.08
N VAL A 142 9.54 15.07 -26.28
CA VAL A 142 10.24 15.56 -27.48
C VAL A 142 11.63 14.93 -27.58
N ASP A 143 12.36 14.83 -26.46
CA ASP A 143 13.67 14.19 -26.44
C ASP A 143 13.58 12.68 -26.65
N ILE A 144 12.54 12.02 -26.12
CA ILE A 144 12.29 10.60 -26.39
C ILE A 144 12.03 10.42 -27.89
N ALA A 145 11.18 11.24 -28.50
CA ALA A 145 10.86 11.18 -29.93
C ALA A 145 12.11 11.37 -30.80
N ALA A 146 12.91 12.39 -30.51
CA ALA A 146 14.14 12.69 -31.24
C ALA A 146 15.19 11.57 -31.13
N LYS A 147 15.38 11.01 -29.93
CA LYS A 147 16.37 9.94 -29.70
C LYS A 147 15.90 8.57 -30.18
N ALA A 148 14.60 8.28 -30.10
CA ALA A 148 14.03 7.02 -30.55
C ALA A 148 13.83 6.99 -32.08
N GLY A 149 13.73 8.17 -32.72
CA GLY A 149 13.39 8.30 -34.14
C GLY A 149 11.93 7.94 -34.41
N ILE A 150 11.03 8.27 -33.47
CA ILE A 150 9.60 7.94 -33.51
C ILE A 150 8.82 9.26 -33.50
N PRO A 151 7.74 9.42 -34.29
CA PRO A 151 6.90 10.61 -34.23
C PRO A 151 6.30 10.79 -32.82
N GLY A 152 6.23 12.05 -32.35
CA GLY A 152 5.81 12.38 -30.98
C GLY A 152 4.48 11.75 -30.58
N ASP A 153 3.50 11.75 -31.47
CA ASP A 153 2.16 11.18 -31.26
C ASP A 153 2.23 9.68 -30.89
N GLN A 154 3.14 8.92 -31.51
CA GLN A 154 3.30 7.48 -31.22
C GLN A 154 4.10 7.22 -29.94
N VAL A 155 4.92 8.18 -29.50
CA VAL A 155 5.71 8.02 -28.27
C VAL A 155 4.79 7.97 -27.05
N GLU A 156 3.76 8.80 -27.03
CA GLU A 156 2.82 8.87 -25.91
C GLU A 156 2.03 7.55 -25.78
N ASP A 157 1.53 7.01 -26.89
CA ASP A 157 0.85 5.70 -26.95
C ASP A 157 1.78 4.56 -26.50
N LEU A 158 3.02 4.54 -26.98
CA LEU A 158 4.01 3.54 -26.60
C LEU A 158 4.35 3.61 -25.11
N LEU A 159 4.46 4.83 -24.57
CA LEU A 159 4.75 5.06 -23.16
C LEU A 159 3.59 4.58 -22.28
N LEU A 160 2.34 4.93 -22.63
CA LEU A 160 1.13 4.47 -21.94
C LEU A 160 1.00 2.93 -21.98
N LYS A 161 1.36 2.32 -23.11
CA LYS A 161 1.39 0.85 -23.24
C LYS A 161 2.46 0.21 -22.36
N LEU A 162 3.65 0.80 -22.26
CA LEU A 162 4.72 0.35 -21.38
C LEU A 162 4.37 0.52 -19.89
N LEU A 163 3.66 1.60 -19.54
CA LEU A 163 3.16 1.84 -18.19
C LEU A 163 2.06 0.85 -17.80
N SER A 164 1.06 0.67 -18.66
CA SER A 164 -0.09 -0.24 -18.39
C SER A 164 0.32 -1.71 -18.32
N SER A 165 1.34 -2.12 -19.09
CA SER A 165 1.93 -3.47 -19.01
C SER A 165 2.81 -3.69 -17.77
N GLY A 166 3.13 -2.62 -17.03
CA GLY A 166 3.99 -2.63 -15.85
C GLY A 166 5.46 -2.94 -16.16
N VAL A 167 5.89 -2.78 -17.42
CA VAL A 167 7.28 -2.98 -17.84
C VAL A 167 8.17 -1.83 -17.36
N ILE A 168 7.62 -0.62 -17.37
CA ILE A 168 8.23 0.56 -16.77
C ILE A 168 7.37 1.07 -15.63
N LYS A 169 8.02 1.70 -14.65
CA LYS A 169 7.35 2.45 -13.59
C LYS A 169 7.75 3.91 -13.73
N GLY A 170 6.83 4.82 -13.48
CA GLY A 170 7.08 6.26 -13.56
C GLY A 170 5.77 7.04 -13.60
N HIS A 171 5.90 8.35 -13.68
CA HIS A 171 4.77 9.27 -13.85
C HIS A 171 5.18 10.41 -14.79
N VAL A 172 4.19 11.05 -15.40
CA VAL A 172 4.38 12.27 -16.18
C VAL A 172 4.07 13.46 -15.28
N ASP A 173 5.00 14.41 -15.19
CA ASP A 173 4.75 15.67 -14.48
C ASP A 173 3.80 16.55 -15.33
N PRO A 174 2.60 16.89 -14.84
CA PRO A 174 1.66 17.72 -15.60
C PRO A 174 2.15 19.16 -15.80
N GLY A 175 3.09 19.64 -14.98
CA GLY A 175 3.61 21.01 -15.09
C GLY A 175 4.65 21.17 -16.21
N THR A 176 5.48 20.15 -16.43
CA THR A 176 6.58 20.22 -17.40
C THR A 176 6.41 19.29 -18.60
N GLY A 177 5.50 18.31 -18.52
CA GLY A 177 5.35 17.27 -19.54
C GLY A 177 6.52 16.28 -19.58
N GLU A 178 7.34 16.23 -18.53
CA GLU A 178 8.47 15.31 -18.45
C GLU A 178 8.06 13.98 -17.85
N PHE A 179 8.59 12.89 -18.40
CA PHE A 179 8.48 11.58 -17.80
C PHE A 179 9.56 11.40 -16.73
N ILE A 180 9.13 11.05 -15.51
CA ILE A 180 10.00 10.76 -14.38
C ILE A 180 9.98 9.25 -14.13
N SER A 181 11.13 8.61 -14.31
CA SER A 181 11.29 7.16 -14.15
C SER A 181 11.20 6.78 -12.67
N GLY A 182 10.28 5.86 -12.35
CA GLY A 182 10.03 5.34 -11.00
C GLY A 182 11.11 4.36 -10.51
N MET A 183 12.19 4.16 -11.25
CA MET A 183 13.42 3.57 -10.72
C MET A 183 14.12 4.51 -9.73
N ILE A 184 13.89 5.82 -9.87
CA ILE A 184 14.17 6.76 -8.78
C ILE A 184 13.05 6.54 -7.76
N ASP A 185 13.42 5.98 -6.61
CA ASP A 185 12.57 5.70 -5.46
C ASP A 185 12.03 7.01 -4.86
N THR A 186 11.16 7.71 -5.60
CA THR A 186 10.43 8.90 -5.16
C THR A 186 9.47 8.57 -4.02
N THR A 187 9.24 7.28 -3.73
CA THR A 187 8.64 6.77 -2.49
C THR A 187 9.45 7.06 -1.22
N ARG A 188 10.73 7.48 -1.33
CA ARG A 188 11.48 8.10 -0.21
C ARG A 188 11.20 9.58 -0.06
N VAL A 189 10.60 10.21 -1.07
CA VAL A 189 10.02 11.55 -0.94
C VAL A 189 8.57 11.34 -0.52
N LYS A 190 8.37 11.02 0.76
CA LYS A 190 7.15 11.51 1.40
C LYS A 190 7.10 13.00 1.03
N PRO A 191 5.98 13.55 0.52
CA PRO A 191 5.78 14.99 0.67
C PRO A 191 6.11 15.24 2.14
N VAL A 192 7.12 16.06 2.41
CA VAL A 192 7.42 16.39 3.79
C VAL A 192 6.24 17.24 4.21
N ASP A 193 5.22 16.56 4.74
CA ASP A 193 3.98 17.15 5.16
C ASP A 193 4.38 18.34 6.06
N ASP A 194 4.09 19.54 5.56
CA ASP A 194 4.23 20.83 6.23
C ASP A 194 5.66 21.30 6.62
N ALA A 195 6.73 20.74 6.07
CA ALA A 195 8.04 21.39 6.21
C ALA A 195 8.09 22.65 5.35
N VAL A 196 7.80 23.79 5.98
CA VAL A 196 8.08 25.13 5.47
C VAL A 196 9.54 25.17 5.01
N PHE A 197 9.75 25.23 3.70
CA PHE A 197 11.08 25.25 3.11
C PHE A 197 11.42 26.68 2.71
N ASP A 198 12.43 27.25 3.34
CA ASP A 198 12.87 28.62 3.07
C ASP A 198 13.92 28.63 1.95
N CYS A 199 13.82 29.62 1.06
CA CYS A 199 14.80 29.80 0.00
C CYS A 199 16.18 30.14 0.61
N PRO A 200 17.26 29.39 0.30
CA PRO A 200 18.58 29.65 0.88
C PRO A 200 19.21 30.98 0.40
N TYR A 201 18.70 31.57 -0.68
CA TYR A 201 19.20 32.82 -1.23
C TYR A 201 18.50 34.07 -0.69
N CYS A 202 17.19 34.00 -0.42
CA CYS A 202 16.40 35.18 -0.04
C CYS A 202 15.55 35.00 1.22
N GLY A 203 15.48 33.79 1.80
CA GLY A 203 14.70 33.49 2.99
C GLY A 203 13.18 33.42 2.78
N ALA A 204 12.68 33.57 1.54
CA ALA A 204 11.26 33.48 1.28
C ALA A 204 10.75 32.04 1.44
N VAL A 205 9.61 31.89 2.12
CA VAL A 205 8.88 30.63 2.29
C VAL A 205 8.38 30.12 0.95
N MET A 206 8.73 28.89 0.58
CA MET A 206 8.24 28.25 -0.65
C MET A 206 6.90 27.55 -0.41
N LYS A 207 5.95 27.71 -1.36
CA LYS A 207 4.63 27.07 -1.30
C LYS A 207 4.68 25.54 -1.46
N SER A 208 5.77 25.02 -2.01
CA SER A 208 5.93 23.59 -2.30
C SER A 208 7.33 23.14 -1.90
N ALA A 209 7.40 22.07 -1.11
CA ALA A 209 8.65 21.46 -0.72
C ALA A 209 9.34 20.85 -1.95
N PRO A 210 10.63 21.17 -2.21
CA PRO A 210 11.35 20.64 -3.35
C PRO A 210 11.58 19.13 -3.16
N VAL A 211 11.24 18.35 -4.18
CA VAL A 211 11.48 16.90 -4.22
C VAL A 211 12.98 16.67 -4.40
N LYS A 212 13.59 15.77 -3.62
CA LYS A 212 15.01 15.42 -3.80
C LYS A 212 15.31 15.03 -5.25
N GLY A 213 16.35 15.63 -5.84
CA GLY A 213 16.72 15.45 -7.24
C GLY A 213 15.96 16.33 -8.23
N THR A 214 15.06 17.21 -7.77
CA THR A 214 14.41 18.22 -8.62
C THR A 214 15.03 19.60 -8.42
N SER A 215 14.90 20.45 -9.43
CA SER A 215 15.23 21.87 -9.31
C SER A 215 13.95 22.68 -9.25
N VAL A 216 13.86 23.58 -8.27
CA VAL A 216 12.71 24.47 -8.08
C VAL A 216 13.19 25.91 -8.14
N ARG A 217 12.44 26.77 -8.84
CA ARG A 217 12.76 28.19 -8.97
C ARG A 217 11.99 28.97 -7.91
N CYS A 218 12.68 29.79 -7.13
CA CYS A 218 12.04 30.61 -6.10
C CYS A 218 11.16 31.71 -6.74
N GLU A 219 9.90 31.84 -6.31
CA GLU A 219 8.98 32.89 -6.80
C GLU A 219 9.45 34.31 -6.45
N SER A 220 10.16 34.48 -5.33
CA SER A 220 10.59 35.80 -4.85
C SER A 220 11.88 36.28 -5.52
N CYS A 221 12.95 35.46 -5.55
CA CYS A 221 14.25 35.88 -6.07
C CYS A 221 14.61 35.31 -7.45
N LYS A 222 13.77 34.43 -8.02
CA LYS A 222 13.97 33.76 -9.32
C LYS A 222 15.22 32.89 -9.45
N ASN A 223 15.99 32.71 -8.37
CA ASN A 223 17.12 31.79 -8.35
C ASN A 223 16.66 30.33 -8.41
N LEU A 224 17.48 29.50 -9.08
CA LEU A 224 17.24 28.06 -9.24
C LEU A 224 17.90 27.31 -8.09
N ILE A 225 17.11 26.58 -7.32
CA ILE A 225 17.57 25.79 -6.18
C ILE A 225 17.62 24.33 -6.61
N VAL A 226 18.80 23.71 -6.53
CA VAL A 226 19.00 22.29 -6.80
C VAL A 226 19.07 21.56 -5.46
N VAL A 227 18.11 20.68 -5.20
CA VAL A 227 18.09 19.88 -3.98
C VAL A 227 18.68 18.51 -4.28
N ASN A 228 19.91 18.28 -3.81
CA ASN A 228 20.60 16.99 -3.90
C ASN A 228 20.12 16.02 -2.80
#